data_AF-A0A538M8S2-F1
#
_entry.id   AF-A0A538M8S2-F1
#
_cell.length_a   1.000
_cell.length_b   1.000
_cell.length_c   1.000
_cell.angle_alpha   90.00
_cell.angle_beta   90.00
_cell.angle_gamma   90.00
#
_symmetry.space_group_name_H-M   'P 1'
#
loop_
_entity.id
_entity.type
_entity.pdbx_description
1 polymer ?
#
loop_
_entity_poly.entity_id
_entity_poly.type
_entity_poly.pdbx_seq_one_letter_code
_entity_poly.pdbx_strand_id
1 'polypeptide(L)'
;MRRGRREPVTGTVLDAANATFVAVICFGLLTGISTQLQTVGPQAPWDVDPYDAVASFATMIVPIVAALTGVRYLRWRHEVAYPSFALVEIVRGCAVALFAVAATDTAYLVAVLRRGFPTPAPFRPELAGLLGLSVVTVALAAWRSAGAWSSQRRSRRGPDDITLSGQPDAVDDVAELLRSAPANLAPLHGLCVRAADLLVAWAGSSALSPRRHPWLFVAAVSFGAGVAAAASEFVHEGLPPSVGVGILVVALFGGIVTTGGLLGYALVGRYLHLVHSPRRA
;
A
#
# COMPACT_ATOMS: atom_id res chain seq x y z
N MET A 1 -13.75 25.36 -20.81
CA MET A 1 -12.61 24.42 -20.64
C MET A 1 -12.94 23.11 -21.32
N ARG A 2 -12.39 22.85 -22.52
CA ARG A 2 -12.59 21.56 -23.21
C ARG A 2 -11.79 20.50 -22.46
N ARG A 3 -12.46 19.49 -21.88
CA ARG A 3 -11.79 18.27 -21.41
C ARG A 3 -11.13 17.63 -22.63
N GLY A 4 -9.83 17.85 -22.80
CA GLY A 4 -9.03 17.13 -23.80
C GLY A 4 -9.25 15.64 -23.59
N ARG A 5 -9.61 14.92 -24.66
CA ARG A 5 -9.75 13.46 -24.61
C ARG A 5 -8.38 12.89 -24.22
N ARG A 6 -8.29 12.32 -23.02
CA ARG A 6 -7.05 11.67 -22.53
C ARG A 6 -6.61 10.62 -23.54
N GLU A 7 -5.31 10.42 -23.62
CA GLU A 7 -4.73 9.35 -24.43
C GLU A 7 -5.31 7.97 -24.00
N PRO A 8 -5.68 7.08 -24.93
CA PRO A 8 -6.39 5.84 -24.62
C PRO A 8 -5.64 4.92 -23.65
N VAL A 9 -4.30 4.88 -23.73
CA VAL A 9 -3.46 4.07 -22.82
C VAL A 9 -3.55 4.62 -21.40
N THR A 10 -3.42 5.95 -21.26
CA THR A 10 -3.59 6.64 -19.97
C THR A 10 -4.97 6.34 -19.39
N GLY A 11 -6.05 6.46 -20.19
CA GLY A 11 -7.41 6.10 -19.74
C GLY A 11 -7.51 4.68 -19.16
N THR A 12 -6.94 3.69 -19.85
CA THR A 12 -7.00 2.28 -19.45
C THR A 12 -6.26 2.03 -18.13
N VAL A 13 -5.09 2.65 -17.95
CA VAL A 13 -4.30 2.55 -16.71
C VAL A 13 -5.02 3.21 -15.53
N LEU A 14 -5.67 4.36 -15.75
CA LEU A 14 -6.43 5.04 -14.71
C LEU A 14 -7.67 4.24 -14.29
N ASP A 15 -8.35 3.60 -15.23
CA ASP A 15 -9.47 2.70 -14.92
C ASP A 15 -9.02 1.48 -14.09
N ALA A 16 -7.84 0.93 -14.40
CA ALA A 16 -7.24 -0.15 -13.63
C ALA A 16 -6.86 0.31 -12.20
N ALA A 17 -6.27 1.50 -12.06
CA ALA A 17 -5.94 2.07 -10.77
C ALA A 17 -7.19 2.32 -9.92
N ASN A 18 -8.25 2.92 -10.50
CA ASN A 18 -9.51 3.15 -9.81
C ASN A 18 -10.18 1.84 -9.36
N ALA A 19 -10.22 0.83 -10.24
CA ALA A 19 -10.75 -0.49 -9.87
C ALA A 19 -9.92 -1.13 -8.74
N THR A 20 -8.59 -0.95 -8.76
CA THR A 20 -7.71 -1.43 -7.70
C THR A 20 -7.96 -0.70 -6.38
N PHE A 21 -8.17 0.62 -6.40
CA PHE A 21 -8.52 1.36 -5.18
C PHE A 21 -9.86 0.89 -4.59
N VAL A 22 -10.85 0.58 -5.43
CA VAL A 22 -12.11 -0.03 -4.96
C VAL A 22 -11.84 -1.39 -4.30
N ALA A 23 -11.04 -2.26 -4.92
CA ALA A 23 -10.68 -3.55 -4.33
C ALA A 23 -9.94 -3.39 -2.99
N VAL A 24 -9.00 -2.44 -2.89
CA VAL A 24 -8.29 -2.12 -1.64
C VAL A 24 -9.24 -1.59 -0.56
N ILE A 25 -10.23 -0.76 -0.91
CA ILE A 25 -11.24 -0.29 0.04
C ILE A 25 -12.10 -1.46 0.53
N CYS A 26 -12.56 -2.33 -0.36
CA CYS A 26 -13.34 -3.51 0.01
C CYS A 26 -12.54 -4.47 0.89
N PHE A 27 -11.25 -4.68 0.59
CA PHE A 27 -10.31 -5.42 1.43
C PHE A 27 -10.14 -4.79 2.82
N GLY A 28 -9.97 -3.46 2.89
CA GLY A 28 -9.87 -2.73 4.15
C GLY A 28 -11.15 -2.83 4.99
N LEU A 29 -12.32 -2.77 4.35
CA LEU A 29 -13.60 -2.99 5.01
C LEU A 29 -13.73 -4.41 5.54
N LEU A 30 -13.41 -5.43 4.73
CA LEU A 30 -13.44 -6.83 5.14
C LEU A 30 -12.54 -7.07 6.35
N THR A 31 -11.27 -6.69 6.25
CA THR A 31 -10.28 -6.89 7.32
C THR A 31 -10.66 -6.10 8.57
N GLY A 32 -10.92 -4.79 8.44
CA GLY A 32 -11.32 -3.93 9.55
C GLY A 32 -12.58 -4.41 10.27
N ILE A 33 -13.63 -4.79 9.54
CA ILE A 33 -14.85 -5.35 10.14
C ILE A 33 -14.55 -6.69 10.82
N SER A 34 -13.76 -7.55 10.19
CA SER A 34 -13.44 -8.87 10.73
C SER A 34 -12.54 -8.82 11.95
N THR A 35 -11.71 -7.78 12.14
CA THR A 35 -10.77 -7.73 13.28
C THR A 35 -11.19 -6.74 14.36
N GLN A 36 -11.81 -5.61 14.00
CA GLN A 36 -12.08 -4.52 14.95
C GLN A 36 -13.45 -4.64 15.64
N LEU A 37 -14.42 -5.32 15.01
CA LEU A 37 -15.72 -5.53 15.64
C LEU A 37 -15.67 -6.75 16.56
N GLN A 38 -15.65 -6.52 17.86
CA GLN A 38 -15.63 -7.55 18.91
C GLN A 38 -16.79 -8.57 18.78
N THR A 39 -17.90 -8.16 18.18
CA THR A 39 -19.07 -9.02 17.95
C THR A 39 -18.91 -9.95 16.75
N VAL A 40 -17.92 -9.68 15.88
CA VAL A 40 -17.70 -10.36 14.59
C VAL A 40 -16.38 -11.13 14.58
N GLY A 41 -15.30 -10.58 15.14
CA GLY A 41 -13.96 -11.15 15.07
C GLY A 41 -13.82 -12.57 15.59
N PRO A 42 -14.30 -12.89 16.81
CA PRO A 42 -14.25 -14.24 17.35
C PRO A 42 -15.00 -15.31 16.53
N GLN A 43 -15.79 -14.87 15.55
CA GLN A 43 -16.62 -15.72 14.70
C GLN A 43 -16.05 -15.87 13.29
N ALA A 44 -14.95 -15.19 12.97
CA ALA A 44 -14.29 -15.27 11.69
C ALA A 44 -13.52 -16.61 11.57
N PRO A 45 -13.75 -17.41 10.51
CA PRO A 45 -13.05 -18.69 10.31
C PRO A 45 -11.52 -18.58 10.19
N TRP A 46 -11.04 -17.39 9.82
CA TRP A 46 -9.65 -17.06 9.51
C TRP A 46 -8.91 -16.36 10.65
N ASP A 47 -9.51 -16.23 11.84
CA ASP A 47 -8.91 -15.62 13.05
C ASP A 47 -7.83 -16.51 13.71
N VAL A 48 -7.13 -17.28 12.89
CA VAL A 48 -6.22 -18.34 13.31
C VAL A 48 -5.11 -18.50 12.31
N ASP A 49 -3.93 -18.82 12.82
CA ASP A 49 -2.80 -19.14 11.96
C ASP A 49 -3.08 -20.41 11.12
N PRO A 50 -2.65 -20.42 9.84
CA PRO A 50 -1.80 -19.42 9.19
C PRO A 50 -2.57 -18.30 8.44
N TYR A 51 -3.91 -18.28 8.50
CA TYR A 51 -4.73 -17.39 7.68
C TYR A 51 -4.63 -15.93 8.14
N ASP A 52 -4.64 -15.73 9.45
CA ASP A 52 -4.50 -14.40 10.06
C ASP A 52 -3.13 -13.78 9.76
N ALA A 53 -2.05 -14.56 9.80
CA ALA A 53 -0.72 -14.10 9.40
C ALA A 53 -0.65 -13.56 7.96
N VAL A 54 -1.33 -14.20 7.00
CA VAL A 54 -1.39 -13.71 5.60
C VAL A 54 -2.13 -12.38 5.53
N ALA A 55 -3.27 -12.28 6.20
CA ALA A 55 -4.06 -11.06 6.25
C ALA A 55 -3.29 -9.92 6.92
N SER A 56 -2.64 -10.19 8.05
CA SER A 56 -1.79 -9.25 8.79
C SER A 56 -0.64 -8.71 7.94
N PHE A 57 0.02 -9.56 7.16
CA PHE A 57 1.05 -9.08 6.23
C PHE A 57 0.45 -8.20 5.11
N ALA A 58 -0.70 -8.60 4.57
CA ALA A 58 -1.38 -7.83 3.53
C ALA A 58 -1.89 -6.46 4.04
N THR A 59 -2.47 -6.39 5.25
CA THR A 59 -2.94 -5.14 5.85
C THR A 59 -1.81 -4.16 6.16
N MET A 60 -0.58 -4.64 6.36
CA MET A 60 0.60 -3.76 6.45
C MET A 60 1.02 -3.20 5.08
N ILE A 61 1.10 -4.04 4.03
CA ILE A 61 1.71 -3.66 2.75
C ILE A 61 0.74 -2.97 1.78
N VAL A 62 -0.51 -3.44 1.70
CA VAL A 62 -1.53 -2.94 0.77
C VAL A 62 -1.79 -1.44 0.92
N PRO A 63 -2.00 -0.86 2.11
CA PRO A 63 -2.26 0.58 2.23
C PRO A 63 -1.05 1.42 1.80
N ILE A 64 0.18 0.95 2.08
CA ILE A 64 1.41 1.64 1.65
C ILE A 64 1.51 1.64 0.12
N VAL A 65 1.32 0.48 -0.51
CA VAL A 65 1.38 0.34 -1.98
C VAL A 65 0.26 1.14 -2.65
N ALA A 66 -0.95 1.10 -2.09
CA ALA A 66 -2.08 1.87 -2.57
C ALA A 66 -1.84 3.38 -2.44
N ALA A 67 -1.32 3.84 -1.29
CA ALA A 67 -0.98 5.25 -1.09
C ALA A 67 0.07 5.73 -2.11
N LEU A 68 1.15 4.98 -2.30
CA LEU A 68 2.19 5.32 -3.29
C LEU A 68 1.66 5.32 -4.72
N THR A 69 0.83 4.34 -5.07
CA THR A 69 0.13 4.30 -6.37
C THR A 69 -0.78 5.51 -6.53
N GLY A 70 -1.46 5.92 -5.45
CA GLY A 70 -2.28 7.13 -5.37
C GLY A 70 -1.48 8.41 -5.54
N VAL A 71 -0.30 8.53 -4.91
CA VAL A 71 0.58 9.69 -5.07
C VAL A 71 0.98 9.84 -6.54
N ARG A 72 1.41 8.75 -7.19
CA ARG A 72 1.78 8.74 -8.62
C ARG A 72 0.60 9.08 -9.52
N TYR A 73 -0.56 8.51 -9.23
CA TYR A 73 -1.81 8.83 -9.92
C TYR A 73 -2.17 10.33 -9.79
N LEU A 74 -2.05 10.89 -8.60
CA LEU A 74 -2.42 12.28 -8.33
C LEU A 74 -1.40 13.29 -8.88
N ARG A 75 -0.11 12.96 -8.87
CA ARG A 75 0.96 13.83 -9.40
C ARG A 75 0.71 14.26 -10.84
N TRP A 76 0.28 13.32 -11.68
CA TRP A 76 0.08 13.57 -13.11
C TRP A 76 -1.38 13.85 -13.49
N ARG A 77 -2.29 14.00 -12.52
CA ARG A 77 -3.76 14.09 -12.76
C ARG A 77 -4.20 15.21 -13.70
N HIS A 78 -3.40 16.27 -13.83
CA HIS A 78 -3.67 17.42 -14.68
C HIS A 78 -3.05 17.31 -16.08
N GLU A 79 -2.16 16.34 -16.30
CA GLU A 79 -1.58 16.10 -17.61
C GLU A 79 -2.54 15.35 -18.55
N VAL A 80 -2.45 15.69 -19.84
CA VAL A 80 -3.25 15.05 -20.90
C VAL A 80 -2.74 13.63 -21.20
N ALA A 81 -1.43 13.43 -21.09
CA ALA A 81 -0.74 12.16 -21.31
C ALA A 81 0.28 11.94 -20.19
N TYR A 82 0.29 10.74 -19.60
CA TYR A 82 1.23 10.43 -18.53
C TYR A 82 2.55 9.95 -19.13
N PRO A 83 3.69 10.27 -18.48
CA PRO A 83 4.95 9.66 -18.86
C PRO A 83 4.89 8.13 -18.81
N SER A 84 5.55 7.48 -19.76
CA SER A 84 5.52 6.01 -19.89
C SER A 84 6.02 5.29 -18.64
N PHE A 85 6.98 5.86 -17.92
CA PHE A 85 7.47 5.30 -16.65
C PHE A 85 6.41 5.35 -15.54
N ALA A 86 5.66 6.45 -15.43
CA ALA A 86 4.61 6.61 -14.41
C ALA A 86 3.48 5.59 -14.63
N LEU A 87 3.10 5.35 -15.89
CA LEU A 87 2.12 4.32 -16.23
C LEU A 87 2.56 2.92 -15.77
N VAL A 88 3.85 2.59 -15.96
CA VAL A 88 4.42 1.30 -15.52
C VAL A 88 4.32 1.17 -14.02
N GLU A 89 4.76 2.20 -13.30
CA GLU A 89 4.81 2.19 -11.85
C GLU A 89 3.43 2.09 -11.22
N ILE A 90 2.41 2.73 -11.82
CA ILE A 90 1.01 2.58 -11.42
C ILE A 90 0.53 1.14 -11.62
N VAL A 91 0.76 0.55 -12.81
CA VAL A 91 0.36 -0.84 -13.09
C VAL A 91 1.08 -1.83 -12.17
N ARG A 92 2.37 -1.61 -11.88
CA ARG A 92 3.15 -2.40 -10.93
C ARG A 92 2.56 -2.31 -9.51
N GLY A 93 2.22 -1.11 -9.06
CA GLY A 93 1.54 -0.89 -7.78
C GLY A 93 0.21 -1.62 -7.71
N CYS A 94 -0.60 -1.55 -8.78
CA CYS A 94 -1.86 -2.29 -8.87
C CYS A 94 -1.64 -3.80 -8.77
N ALA A 95 -0.66 -4.34 -9.50
CA ALA A 95 -0.35 -5.77 -9.48
C ALA A 95 0.06 -6.26 -8.08
N VAL A 96 0.92 -5.49 -7.37
CA VAL A 96 1.35 -5.84 -6.01
C VAL A 96 0.17 -5.81 -5.04
N ALA A 97 -0.64 -4.75 -5.07
CA ALA A 97 -1.81 -4.63 -4.19
C ALA A 97 -2.82 -5.76 -4.45
N LEU A 98 -3.18 -6.00 -5.71
CA LEU A 98 -4.12 -7.06 -6.08
C LEU A 98 -3.62 -8.45 -5.73
N PHE A 99 -2.32 -8.71 -5.87
CA PHE A 99 -1.74 -9.99 -5.47
C PHE A 99 -1.87 -10.22 -3.95
N ALA A 100 -1.55 -9.22 -3.14
CA ALA A 100 -1.66 -9.32 -1.69
C ALA A 100 -3.12 -9.50 -1.22
N VAL A 101 -4.06 -8.78 -1.83
CA VAL A 101 -5.49 -8.95 -1.54
C VAL A 101 -5.97 -10.34 -1.97
N ALA A 102 -5.64 -10.78 -3.19
CA ALA A 102 -6.02 -12.10 -3.69
C ALA A 102 -5.46 -13.26 -2.84
N ALA A 103 -4.22 -13.12 -2.35
CA ALA A 103 -3.63 -14.09 -1.44
C ALA A 103 -4.43 -14.17 -0.12
N THR A 104 -4.88 -13.03 0.40
CA THR A 104 -5.70 -12.97 1.61
C THR A 104 -7.09 -13.56 1.38
N ASP A 105 -7.77 -13.18 0.31
CA ASP A 105 -9.07 -13.74 -0.06
C ASP A 105 -8.99 -15.27 -0.21
N THR A 106 -7.91 -15.76 -0.83
CA THR A 106 -7.65 -17.20 -0.96
C THR A 106 -7.47 -17.87 0.40
N ALA A 107 -6.68 -17.27 1.29
CA ALA A 107 -6.50 -17.77 2.66
C ALA A 107 -7.84 -17.84 3.40
N TYR A 108 -8.67 -16.80 3.29
CA TYR A 108 -9.99 -16.74 3.94
C TYR A 108 -10.96 -17.76 3.36
N LEU A 109 -11.00 -17.94 2.05
CA LEU A 109 -11.80 -18.99 1.40
C LEU A 109 -11.36 -20.39 1.86
N VAL A 110 -10.06 -20.65 1.95
CA VAL A 110 -9.55 -21.92 2.47
C VAL A 110 -9.95 -22.12 3.93
N ALA A 111 -9.90 -21.07 4.76
CA ALA A 111 -10.34 -21.13 6.15
C ALA A 111 -11.83 -21.49 6.25
N VAL A 112 -12.69 -20.83 5.47
CA VAL A 112 -14.13 -21.12 5.40
C VAL A 112 -14.38 -22.57 4.97
N LEU A 113 -13.69 -23.04 3.92
CA LEU A 113 -13.88 -24.39 3.39
C LEU A 113 -13.40 -25.49 4.35
N ARG A 114 -12.30 -25.26 5.07
CA ARG A 114 -11.69 -26.28 5.95
C ARG A 114 -12.30 -26.31 7.35
N ARG A 115 -12.65 -25.15 7.90
CA ARG A 115 -13.08 -25.01 9.29
C ARG A 115 -14.56 -24.74 9.43
N GLY A 116 -15.19 -24.14 8.42
CA GLY A 116 -16.51 -23.54 8.56
C GLY A 116 -16.51 -22.39 9.57
N PHE A 117 -17.70 -21.89 9.88
CA PHE A 117 -17.86 -20.92 10.96
C PHE A 117 -17.82 -21.62 12.33
N PRO A 118 -17.13 -21.07 13.34
CA PRO A 118 -17.00 -21.69 14.65
C PRO A 118 -18.36 -21.97 15.31
N THR A 119 -18.57 -23.15 15.89
CA THR A 119 -19.74 -23.41 16.74
C THR A 119 -19.50 -22.88 18.16
N PRO A 120 -20.50 -22.28 18.85
CA PRO A 120 -21.92 -22.18 18.47
C PRO A 120 -22.28 -20.92 17.65
N ALA A 121 -21.31 -20.19 17.07
CA ALA A 121 -21.61 -18.96 16.36
C ALA A 121 -22.47 -19.23 15.10
N PRO A 122 -23.59 -18.51 14.90
CA PRO A 122 -24.40 -18.66 13.70
C PRO A 122 -23.64 -18.18 12.46
N PHE A 123 -23.98 -18.73 11.30
CA PHE A 123 -23.49 -18.24 10.01
C PHE A 123 -23.69 -16.72 9.90
N ARG A 124 -22.62 -16.00 9.52
CA ARG A 124 -22.62 -14.55 9.36
C ARG A 124 -22.65 -14.18 7.87
N PRO A 125 -23.83 -13.87 7.30
CA PRO A 125 -23.94 -13.48 5.90
C PRO A 125 -23.16 -12.21 5.58
N GLU A 126 -22.91 -11.36 6.56
CA GLU A 126 -22.13 -10.12 6.40
C GLU A 126 -20.67 -10.42 6.05
N LEU A 127 -20.03 -11.35 6.78
CA LEU A 127 -18.65 -11.77 6.52
C LEU A 127 -18.52 -12.49 5.18
N ALA A 128 -19.47 -13.38 4.86
CA ALA A 128 -19.51 -14.05 3.56
C ALA A 128 -19.74 -13.05 2.42
N GLY A 129 -20.60 -12.06 2.62
CA GLY A 129 -20.89 -10.99 1.67
C GLY A 129 -19.69 -10.08 1.43
N LEU A 130 -18.98 -9.68 2.48
CA LEU A 130 -17.75 -8.88 2.38
C LEU A 130 -16.62 -9.64 1.68
N LEU A 131 -16.44 -10.93 2.00
CA LEU A 131 -15.47 -11.77 1.31
C LEU A 131 -15.83 -11.93 -0.17
N GLY A 132 -17.10 -12.18 -0.48
CA GLY A 132 -17.60 -12.23 -1.86
C GLY A 132 -17.37 -10.93 -2.62
N LEU A 133 -17.64 -9.78 -1.98
CA LEU A 133 -17.40 -8.46 -2.56
C LEU A 133 -15.90 -8.21 -2.82
N SER A 134 -15.03 -8.59 -1.88
CA SER A 134 -13.56 -8.51 -2.04
C SER A 134 -13.12 -9.32 -3.26
N VAL A 135 -13.51 -10.59 -3.34
CA VAL A 135 -13.17 -11.49 -4.47
C VAL A 135 -13.64 -10.93 -5.81
N VAL A 136 -14.88 -10.43 -5.88
CA VAL A 136 -15.43 -9.85 -7.12
C VAL A 136 -14.68 -8.59 -7.54
N THR A 137 -14.38 -7.69 -6.60
CA THR A 137 -13.68 -6.43 -6.90
C THR A 137 -12.23 -6.68 -7.30
N VAL A 138 -11.54 -7.64 -6.66
CA VAL A 138 -10.20 -8.09 -7.06
C VAL A 138 -10.22 -8.68 -8.47
N ALA A 139 -11.16 -9.56 -8.79
CA ALA A 139 -11.27 -10.16 -10.12
C ALA A 139 -11.49 -9.09 -11.21
N LEU A 140 -12.39 -8.13 -10.96
CA LEU A 140 -12.64 -7.01 -11.88
C LEU A 140 -11.40 -6.13 -12.05
N ALA A 141 -10.73 -5.78 -10.95
CA ALA A 141 -9.52 -4.96 -10.98
C ALA A 141 -8.35 -5.69 -11.66
N ALA A 142 -8.21 -6.99 -11.48
CA ALA A 142 -7.23 -7.83 -12.16
C ALA A 142 -7.47 -7.88 -13.66
N TRP A 143 -8.72 -8.02 -14.11
CA TRP A 143 -9.08 -7.92 -15.53
C TRP A 143 -8.65 -6.58 -16.11
N ARG A 144 -9.01 -5.47 -15.45
CA ARG A 144 -8.66 -4.11 -15.92
C ARG A 144 -7.15 -3.91 -15.98
N SER A 145 -6.44 -4.37 -14.95
CA SER A 145 -4.98 -4.30 -14.87
C SER A 145 -4.28 -5.13 -15.95
N ALA A 146 -4.82 -6.31 -16.30
CA ALA A 146 -4.33 -7.11 -17.42
C ALA A 146 -4.50 -6.38 -18.76
N GLY A 147 -5.66 -5.71 -18.95
CA GLY A 147 -5.91 -4.84 -20.09
C GLY A 147 -4.90 -3.70 -20.19
N ALA A 148 -4.66 -2.99 -19.08
CA ALA A 148 -3.68 -1.90 -18.97
C ALA A 148 -2.25 -2.38 -19.25
N TRP A 149 -1.86 -3.54 -18.72
CA TRP A 149 -0.55 -4.14 -19.00
C TRP A 149 -0.39 -4.43 -20.50
N SER A 150 -1.42 -5.01 -21.12
CA SER A 150 -1.39 -5.38 -22.53
C SER A 150 -1.28 -4.16 -23.46
N SER A 151 -2.00 -3.08 -23.17
CA SER A 151 -1.95 -1.84 -23.96
C SER A 151 -0.58 -1.17 -23.85
N GLN A 152 -0.01 -1.14 -22.64
CA GLN A 152 1.31 -0.58 -22.40
C GLN A 152 2.43 -1.38 -23.11
N ARG A 153 2.36 -2.72 -23.11
CA ARG A 153 3.31 -3.57 -23.87
C ARG A 153 3.24 -3.29 -25.37
N ARG A 154 2.07 -2.99 -25.92
CA ARG A 154 1.91 -2.65 -27.34
C ARG A 154 2.54 -1.31 -27.69
N SER A 155 2.38 -0.29 -26.83
CA SER A 155 2.98 1.03 -27.04
C SER A 155 4.50 1.07 -26.83
N ARG A 156 5.06 0.14 -26.04
CA ARG A 156 6.51 0.06 -25.76
C ARG A 156 7.38 -0.55 -26.86
N ARG A 157 6.82 -1.03 -27.98
CA ARG A 157 7.61 -1.59 -29.10
C ARG A 157 8.37 -0.54 -29.94
N GLY A 158 8.51 0.69 -29.46
CA GLY A 158 9.34 1.74 -30.07
C GLY A 158 10.80 1.68 -29.60
N PRO A 159 11.76 2.25 -30.36
CA PRO A 159 13.21 2.11 -30.11
C PRO A 159 13.76 2.77 -28.83
N ASP A 160 12.97 3.62 -28.16
CA ASP A 160 13.42 4.40 -27.00
C ASP A 160 13.24 3.64 -25.68
N ASP A 161 13.99 2.55 -25.50
CA ASP A 161 13.92 1.73 -24.30
C ASP A 161 14.81 2.27 -23.15
N ILE A 162 14.21 3.18 -22.38
CA ILE A 162 14.18 3.23 -20.91
C ILE A 162 15.46 2.78 -20.18
N THR A 163 16.43 3.68 -20.12
CA THR A 163 17.27 3.79 -18.92
C THR A 163 16.45 4.42 -17.78
N LEU A 164 16.05 3.62 -16.78
CA LEU A 164 15.44 4.08 -15.51
C LEU A 164 16.40 4.93 -14.64
N SER A 165 17.60 5.24 -15.16
CA SER A 165 18.61 6.04 -14.47
C SER A 165 18.22 7.51 -14.56
N GLY A 166 17.91 8.13 -13.42
CA GLY A 166 17.50 9.54 -13.35
C GLY A 166 15.99 9.80 -13.34
N GLN A 167 15.16 8.75 -13.24
CA GLN A 167 13.71 8.93 -13.04
C GLN A 167 13.38 9.28 -11.57
N PRO A 168 12.32 10.07 -11.33
CA PRO A 168 11.89 10.41 -9.97
C PRO A 168 11.57 9.16 -9.14
N ASP A 169 11.99 9.12 -7.88
CA ASP A 169 11.59 8.04 -6.96
C ASP A 169 10.34 8.42 -6.14
N ALA A 170 9.87 7.50 -5.30
CA ALA A 170 8.69 7.75 -4.46
C ALA A 170 8.86 8.96 -3.52
N VAL A 171 10.09 9.30 -3.13
CA VAL A 171 10.38 10.49 -2.30
C VAL A 171 10.14 11.76 -3.12
N ASP A 172 10.58 11.79 -4.37
CA ASP A 172 10.32 12.90 -5.29
C ASP A 172 8.82 13.02 -5.62
N ASP A 173 8.13 11.89 -5.81
CA ASP A 173 6.68 11.85 -6.05
C ASP A 173 5.89 12.50 -4.90
N VAL A 174 6.24 12.17 -3.65
CA VAL A 174 5.60 12.73 -2.45
C VAL A 174 5.91 14.21 -2.30
N ALA A 175 7.17 14.61 -2.49
CA ALA A 175 7.56 16.01 -2.42
C ALA A 175 6.79 16.86 -3.45
N GLU A 176 6.65 16.35 -4.68
CA GLU A 176 5.94 17.07 -5.73
C GLU A 176 4.43 17.13 -5.46
N LEU A 177 3.84 16.07 -4.92
CA LEU A 177 2.44 16.09 -4.51
C LEU A 177 2.20 17.16 -3.43
N LEU A 178 3.10 17.28 -2.45
CA LEU A 178 3.03 18.31 -1.41
C LEU A 178 3.14 19.73 -1.98
N ARG A 179 4.02 19.96 -2.97
CA ARG A 179 4.11 21.25 -3.67
C ARG A 179 2.86 21.58 -4.49
N SER A 180 2.21 20.55 -5.05
CA SER A 180 0.97 20.68 -5.81
C SER A 180 -0.30 20.90 -4.95
N ALA A 181 -0.15 21.05 -3.63
CA ALA A 181 -1.27 21.29 -2.73
C ALA A 181 -2.01 22.59 -3.11
N PRO A 182 -3.37 22.60 -3.10
CA PRO A 182 -4.13 23.76 -3.55
C PRO A 182 -3.77 25.02 -2.77
N ALA A 183 -3.52 26.13 -3.49
CA ALA A 183 -3.19 27.43 -2.88
C ALA A 183 -4.29 27.96 -1.94
N ASN A 184 -5.52 27.48 -2.12
CA ASN A 184 -6.70 27.77 -1.33
C ASN A 184 -6.54 27.33 0.15
N LEU A 185 -5.57 26.44 0.43
CA LEU A 185 -5.20 25.98 1.78
C LEU A 185 -4.09 26.86 2.38
N ALA A 186 -4.17 28.19 2.21
CA ALA A 186 -3.06 29.14 2.39
C ALA A 186 -2.12 28.92 3.61
N PRO A 187 -2.59 28.69 4.86
CA PRO A 187 -1.67 28.43 5.98
C PRO A 187 -0.98 27.06 5.90
N LEU A 188 -1.65 26.05 5.32
CA LEU A 188 -1.11 24.70 5.17
C LEU A 188 -0.21 24.58 3.93
N HIS A 189 -0.47 25.36 2.88
CA HIS A 189 0.32 25.32 1.65
C HIS A 189 1.79 25.65 1.93
N GLY A 190 2.07 26.68 2.74
CA GLY A 190 3.43 27.01 3.16
C GLY A 190 4.13 25.90 3.95
N LEU A 191 3.36 25.18 4.81
CA LEU A 191 3.87 24.02 5.54
C LEU A 191 4.16 22.83 4.61
N CYS A 192 3.28 22.57 3.63
CA CYS A 192 3.46 21.50 2.64
C CYS A 192 4.72 21.73 1.79
N VAL A 193 4.92 22.95 1.28
CA VAL A 193 6.12 23.29 0.49
C VAL A 193 7.37 23.15 1.34
N ARG A 194 7.38 23.68 2.57
CA ARG A 194 8.52 23.53 3.49
C ARG A 194 8.81 22.07 3.82
N ALA A 195 7.78 21.25 4.04
CA ALA A 195 7.94 19.82 4.27
C ALA A 195 8.52 19.11 3.04
N ALA A 196 8.08 19.46 1.83
CA ALA A 196 8.62 18.92 0.59
C ALA A 196 10.11 19.25 0.42
N ASP A 197 10.52 20.49 0.73
CA ASP A 197 11.91 20.92 0.61
C ASP A 197 12.80 20.27 1.67
N LEU A 198 12.33 20.15 2.91
CA LEU A 198 13.03 19.41 3.96
C LEU A 198 13.19 17.93 3.61
N LEU A 199 12.15 17.30 3.05
CA LEU A 199 12.16 15.90 2.65
C LEU A 199 13.18 15.64 1.53
N VAL A 200 13.21 16.50 0.50
CA VAL A 200 14.21 16.41 -0.59
C VAL A 200 15.62 16.70 -0.07
N ALA A 201 15.79 17.74 0.76
CA ALA A 201 17.08 18.08 1.35
C ALA A 201 17.62 16.94 2.22
N TRP A 202 16.77 16.36 3.07
CA TRP A 202 17.12 15.21 3.90
C TRP A 202 17.46 13.98 3.05
N ALA A 203 16.69 13.71 1.99
CA ALA A 203 16.97 12.63 1.05
C ALA A 203 18.27 12.80 0.25
N GLY A 204 18.67 14.04 -0.06
CA GLY A 204 19.88 14.32 -0.83
C GLY A 204 21.15 14.46 -0.01
N SER A 205 21.07 15.06 1.18
CA SER A 205 22.26 15.57 1.90
C SER A 205 22.54 14.92 3.26
N SER A 206 21.57 14.20 3.85
CA SER A 206 21.74 13.61 5.18
C SER A 206 22.65 12.37 5.16
N ALA A 207 23.44 12.21 6.23
CA ALA A 207 24.16 10.96 6.49
C ALA A 207 23.20 9.76 6.68
N LEU A 208 21.98 10.02 7.17
CA LEU A 208 20.91 9.03 7.33
C LEU A 208 19.93 9.03 6.15
N SER A 209 20.38 9.50 4.98
CA SER A 209 19.51 9.60 3.81
C SER A 209 18.88 8.23 3.47
N PRO A 210 17.57 8.19 3.18
CA PRO A 210 16.89 6.97 2.72
C PRO A 210 17.52 6.43 1.44
N ARG A 211 18.08 7.30 0.58
CA ARG A 211 18.76 6.92 -0.67
C ARG A 211 20.11 6.24 -0.43
N ARG A 212 20.81 6.61 0.66
CA ARG A 212 22.09 5.99 1.06
C ARG A 212 21.87 4.71 1.87
N HIS A 213 20.87 4.71 2.76
CA HIS A 213 20.61 3.61 3.68
C HIS A 213 19.14 3.16 3.64
N PRO A 214 18.65 2.63 2.51
CA PRO A 214 17.23 2.30 2.35
C PRO A 214 16.73 1.25 3.34
N TRP A 215 17.55 0.25 3.64
CA TRP A 215 17.22 -0.79 4.61
C TRP A 215 17.10 -0.25 6.03
N LEU A 216 17.99 0.66 6.44
CA LEU A 216 17.90 1.31 7.76
C LEU A 216 16.69 2.23 7.84
N PHE A 217 16.38 2.95 6.76
CA PHE A 217 15.19 3.78 6.70
C PHE A 217 13.91 2.95 6.85
N VAL A 218 13.78 1.87 6.08
CA VAL A 218 12.65 0.94 6.18
C VAL A 218 12.57 0.36 7.59
N ALA A 219 13.69 -0.12 8.15
CA ALA A 219 13.72 -0.66 9.50
C ALA A 219 13.25 0.37 10.54
N ALA A 220 13.72 1.62 10.46
CA ALA A 220 13.37 2.68 11.40
C ALA A 220 11.89 3.07 11.30
N VAL A 221 11.37 3.25 10.08
CA VAL A 221 9.96 3.59 9.85
C VAL A 221 9.05 2.46 10.32
N SER A 222 9.37 1.22 9.98
CA SER A 222 8.59 0.05 10.39
C SER A 222 8.66 -0.19 11.90
N PHE A 223 9.82 0.00 12.54
CA PHE A 223 9.93 -0.07 13.98
C PHE A 223 9.07 1.00 14.66
N GLY A 224 9.14 2.25 14.18
CA GLY A 224 8.31 3.34 14.68
C GLY A 224 6.81 3.06 14.54
N ALA A 225 6.38 2.48 13.42
CA ALA A 225 5.00 2.03 13.22
C ALA A 225 4.60 0.92 14.20
N GLY A 226 5.49 -0.04 14.47
CA GLY A 226 5.26 -1.07 15.48
C GLY A 226 5.13 -0.49 16.89
N VAL A 227 5.96 0.49 17.26
CA VAL A 227 5.83 1.20 18.54
C VAL A 227 4.49 1.94 18.62
N ALA A 228 4.06 2.60 17.54
CA ALA A 228 2.76 3.27 17.49
C ALA A 228 1.59 2.27 17.62
N ALA A 229 1.68 1.10 17.02
CA ALA A 229 0.70 0.02 17.17
C ALA A 229 0.63 -0.48 18.62
N ALA A 230 1.77 -0.71 19.27
CA ALA A 230 1.81 -1.06 20.69
C ALA A 230 1.21 0.03 21.59
N ALA A 231 1.47 1.31 21.28
CA ALA A 231 0.87 2.42 22.01
C ALA A 231 -0.65 2.46 21.83
N SER A 232 -1.14 2.18 20.61
CA SER A 232 -2.58 2.03 20.35
C SER A 232 -3.17 0.90 21.18
N GLU A 233 -2.48 -0.24 21.30
CA GLU A 233 -2.92 -1.36 22.13
C GLU A 233 -3.09 -0.95 23.60
N PHE A 234 -2.13 -0.24 24.16
CA PHE A 234 -2.22 0.25 25.55
C PHE A 234 -3.37 1.24 25.77
N VAL A 235 -3.78 1.96 24.74
CA VAL A 235 -4.95 2.87 24.82
C VAL A 235 -6.26 2.08 24.82
N HIS A 236 -6.35 0.98 24.08
CA HIS A 236 -7.59 0.21 23.93
C HIS A 236 -7.75 -0.88 25.00
N GLU A 237 -6.68 -1.60 25.33
CA GLU A 237 -6.70 -2.71 26.29
C GLU A 237 -6.29 -2.29 27.71
N GLY A 238 -5.71 -1.10 27.84
CA GLY A 238 -5.20 -0.56 29.10
C GLY A 238 -3.71 -0.81 29.30
N LEU A 239 -3.18 -0.24 30.39
CA LEU A 239 -1.75 -0.34 30.69
C LEU A 239 -1.36 -1.75 31.11
N PRO A 240 -0.17 -2.22 30.70
CA PRO A 240 0.31 -3.55 31.05
C PRO A 240 0.53 -3.67 32.57
N PRO A 241 0.42 -4.89 33.13
CA PRO A 241 0.49 -5.13 34.58
C PRO A 241 1.89 -4.85 35.17
N SER A 242 2.92 -4.77 34.32
CA SER A 242 4.26 -4.35 34.72
C SER A 242 4.99 -3.68 33.57
N VAL A 243 5.99 -2.86 33.91
CA VAL A 243 6.88 -2.21 32.92
C VAL A 243 7.58 -3.25 32.03
N GLY A 244 7.98 -4.39 32.60
CA GLY A 244 8.62 -5.48 31.85
C GLY A 244 7.71 -6.04 30.76
N VAL A 245 6.43 -6.24 31.05
CA VAL A 245 5.43 -6.67 30.05
C VAL A 245 5.23 -5.59 29.00
N GLY A 246 5.18 -4.31 29.39
CA GLY A 246 5.08 -3.20 28.43
C GLY A 246 6.25 -3.15 27.45
N ILE A 247 7.49 -3.30 27.95
CA ILE A 247 8.68 -3.37 27.11
C ILE A 247 8.61 -4.56 26.14
N LEU A 248 8.17 -5.72 26.63
CA LEU A 248 8.01 -6.92 25.79
C LEU A 248 7.00 -6.70 24.66
N VAL A 249 5.83 -6.11 24.95
CA VAL A 249 4.81 -5.79 23.94
C VAL A 249 5.36 -4.83 22.88
N VAL A 250 6.02 -3.74 23.30
CA VAL A 250 6.63 -2.79 22.37
C VAL A 250 7.71 -3.47 21.52
N ALA A 251 8.56 -4.32 22.11
CA ALA A 251 9.59 -5.06 21.39
C ALA A 251 8.98 -6.05 20.38
N LEU A 252 7.88 -6.73 20.75
CA LEU A 252 7.19 -7.69 19.89
C LEU A 252 6.56 -6.99 18.68
N PHE A 253 5.74 -5.96 18.90
CA PHE A 253 5.14 -5.19 17.80
C PHE A 253 6.19 -4.52 16.94
N GLY A 254 7.19 -3.87 17.57
CA GLY A 254 8.33 -3.27 16.88
C GLY A 254 9.05 -4.29 16.00
N GLY A 255 9.37 -5.47 16.54
CA GLY A 255 10.06 -6.54 15.82
C GLY A 255 9.25 -7.14 14.67
N ILE A 256 7.97 -7.45 14.90
CA ILE A 256 7.08 -8.03 13.88
C ILE A 256 6.89 -7.05 12.73
N VAL A 257 6.53 -5.79 13.01
CA VAL A 257 6.31 -4.78 11.97
C VAL A 257 7.61 -4.46 11.23
N THR A 258 8.75 -4.41 11.93
CA THR A 258 10.07 -4.25 11.28
C THR A 258 10.38 -5.39 10.34
N THR A 259 10.17 -6.63 10.78
CA THR A 259 10.43 -7.82 9.95
C THR A 259 9.52 -7.84 8.73
N GLY A 260 8.22 -7.57 8.91
CA GLY A 260 7.25 -7.46 7.82
C GLY A 260 7.59 -6.36 6.83
N GLY A 261 7.98 -5.17 7.32
CA GLY A 261 8.40 -4.05 6.49
C GLY A 261 9.66 -4.33 5.68
N LEU A 262 10.67 -4.95 6.30
CA LEU A 262 11.90 -5.38 5.62
C LEU A 262 11.63 -6.45 4.56
N LEU A 263 10.78 -7.44 4.87
CA LEU A 263 10.38 -8.47 3.91
C LEU A 263 9.61 -7.85 2.74
N GLY A 264 8.66 -6.96 3.02
CA GLY A 264 7.93 -6.20 2.00
C GLY A 264 8.88 -5.40 1.10
N TYR A 265 9.84 -4.68 1.70
CA TYR A 265 10.85 -3.95 0.94
C TYR A 265 11.72 -4.88 0.09
N ALA A 266 12.14 -6.02 0.62
CA ALA A 266 12.92 -7.02 -0.11
C ALA A 266 12.18 -7.56 -1.33
N LEU A 267 10.88 -7.83 -1.17
CA LEU A 267 10.03 -8.44 -2.20
C LEU A 267 9.62 -7.44 -3.30
N VAL A 268 9.23 -6.22 -2.91
CA VAL A 268 8.61 -5.27 -3.85
C VAL A 268 9.29 -3.90 -3.92
N GLY A 269 10.22 -3.58 -3.02
CA GLY A 269 10.77 -2.22 -2.91
C GLY A 269 11.53 -1.76 -4.16
N ARG A 270 12.33 -2.66 -4.74
CA ARG A 270 13.00 -2.40 -6.03
C ARG A 270 12.02 -2.40 -7.20
N TYR A 271 11.01 -3.28 -7.16
CA TYR A 271 10.00 -3.37 -8.22
C TYR A 271 9.14 -2.10 -8.31
N LEU A 272 8.82 -1.50 -7.17
CA LEU A 272 8.00 -0.28 -7.03
C LEU A 272 8.82 1.02 -7.06
N HIS A 273 10.14 0.97 -7.20
CA HIS A 273 11.03 2.15 -7.15
C HIS A 273 10.79 3.03 -5.91
N LEU A 274 10.79 2.42 -4.71
CA LEU A 274 10.56 3.16 -3.46
C LEU A 274 11.67 4.16 -3.14
N VAL A 275 12.92 3.79 -3.41
CA VAL A 275 14.08 4.65 -3.15
C VAL A 275 15.12 4.38 -4.23
N HIS A 276 15.59 5.44 -4.90
CA HIS A 276 16.72 5.34 -5.80
C HIS A 276 18.02 5.17 -4.99
N SER A 277 18.78 4.11 -5.26
CA SER A 277 20.15 4.00 -4.75
C SER A 277 21.10 4.48 -5.85
N PRO A 278 21.88 5.56 -5.62
CA PRO A 278 22.85 5.99 -6.61
C PRO A 278 23.83 4.85 -6.85
N ARG A 279 23.95 4.41 -8.11
CA ARG A 279 24.99 3.43 -8.46
C ARG A 279 26.33 4.02 -8.02
N ARG A 280 27.06 3.27 -7.18
CA ARG A 280 28.48 3.57 -6.92
C ARG A 280 29.16 3.58 -8.29
N ALA A 281 29.61 4.76 -8.71
CA ALA A 281 30.53 4.91 -9.83
C ALA A 281 31.86 4.21 -9.49
#